data_AF-A0A3C0UEQ9-F1
#
_entry.id   AF-A0A3C0UEQ9-F1
#
_cell.length_a   1.000
_cell.length_b   1.000
_cell.length_c   1.000
_cell.angle_alpha   90.00
_cell.angle_beta   90.00
_cell.angle_gamma   90.00
#
_symmetry.space_group_name_H-M   'P 1'
#
loop_
_entity.id
_entity.type
_entity.pdbx_description
1 polymer ?
#
loop_
_entity_poly.entity_id
_entity_poly.type
_entity_poly.pdbx_seq_one_letter_code
_entity_poly.pdbx_strand_id
1 'polypeptide(L)'
;MALWRVIRVGSQVARRIVLFIMGLVAMLNLGPTATMALSMLVSLVFYAAAFGFQFAVGFIILLFLHELGHLIATRVVGIAATGPLFVPFVGAVINLRRAPVNAKMEANIAIGGPAMGTLSALGCLALYFW
;
A
#
# COMPACT_ATOMS: atom_id res chain seq x y z
N MET A 1 22.17 -30.87 -12.01
CA MET A 1 21.73 -29.89 -10.97
C MET A 1 20.77 -28.79 -11.50
N ALA A 2 20.00 -29.01 -12.57
CA ALA A 2 19.09 -27.97 -13.13
C ALA A 2 17.60 -28.17 -12.76
N LEU A 3 17.14 -29.42 -12.61
CA LEU A 3 15.73 -29.77 -12.39
C LEU A 3 15.15 -29.19 -11.09
N TRP A 4 15.94 -29.21 -10.00
CA TRP A 4 15.55 -28.68 -8.69
C TRP A 4 15.37 -27.16 -8.65
N ARG A 5 16.00 -26.43 -9.57
CA ARG A 5 15.89 -24.96 -9.65
C ARG A 5 14.58 -24.56 -10.33
N VAL A 6 14.15 -25.30 -11.35
CA VAL A 6 12.87 -25.10 -12.06
C VAL A 6 11.67 -25.41 -11.18
N ILE A 7 11.71 -26.50 -10.39
CA ILE A 7 10.63 -26.88 -9.48
C ILE A 7 10.42 -25.83 -8.37
N ARG A 8 11.51 -25.24 -7.85
CA ARG A 8 11.43 -24.13 -6.89
C ARG A 8 10.87 -22.85 -7.50
N VAL A 9 11.20 -22.53 -8.75
CA VAL A 9 10.63 -21.38 -9.46
C VAL A 9 9.14 -21.57 -9.71
N GLY A 10 8.72 -22.76 -10.14
CA GLY A 10 7.30 -23.09 -10.35
C GLY A 10 6.47 -22.98 -9.07
N SER A 11 6.96 -23.50 -7.94
CA SER A 11 6.27 -23.37 -6.65
C SER A 11 6.27 -21.95 -6.10
N GLN A 12 7.32 -21.16 -6.35
CA GLN A 12 7.36 -19.74 -5.99
C GLN A 12 6.35 -18.91 -6.80
N VAL A 13 6.22 -19.19 -8.10
CA VAL A 13 5.26 -18.50 -8.98
C VAL A 13 3.83 -18.92 -8.65
N ALA A 14 3.58 -20.21 -8.46
CA ALA A 14 2.26 -20.71 -8.04
C ALA A 14 1.84 -20.13 -6.68
N ARG A 15 2.78 -20.05 -5.72
CA ARG A 15 2.54 -19.37 -4.45
C ARG A 15 2.14 -17.92 -4.69
N ARG A 16 2.92 -17.14 -5.44
CA ARG A 16 2.61 -15.73 -5.74
C ARG A 16 1.24 -15.53 -6.40
N ILE A 17 0.82 -16.42 -7.29
CA ILE A 17 -0.51 -16.38 -7.94
C ILE A 17 -1.63 -16.67 -6.93
N VAL A 18 -1.49 -17.70 -6.10
CA VAL A 18 -2.48 -18.02 -5.05
C VAL A 18 -2.61 -16.86 -4.06
N LEU A 19 -1.48 -16.27 -3.67
CA LEU A 19 -1.44 -15.09 -2.81
C LEU A 19 -2.16 -13.90 -3.46
N PHE A 20 -1.96 -13.67 -4.77
CA PHE A 20 -2.65 -12.61 -5.52
C PHE A 20 -4.18 -12.80 -5.55
N ILE A 21 -4.65 -14.03 -5.78
CA ILE A 21 -6.08 -14.38 -5.80
C ILE A 21 -6.71 -14.19 -4.40
N MET A 22 -6.02 -14.62 -3.33
CA MET A 22 -6.47 -14.39 -1.95
C MET A 22 -6.58 -12.90 -1.61
N GLY A 23 -5.64 -12.07 -2.05
CA GLY A 23 -5.70 -10.62 -1.88
C GLY A 23 -6.94 -10.02 -2.56
N LEU A 24 -7.30 -10.54 -3.75
CA LEU A 24 -8.49 -10.15 -4.49
C LEU A 24 -9.79 -10.53 -3.77
N VAL A 25 -9.84 -11.73 -3.17
CA VAL A 25 -10.99 -12.20 -2.38
C VAL A 25 -11.16 -11.39 -1.09
N ALA A 26 -10.07 -10.97 -0.44
CA ALA A 26 -10.12 -10.12 0.75
C ALA A 26 -10.73 -8.73 0.50
N MET A 27 -10.85 -8.30 -0.77
CA MET A 27 -11.52 -7.07 -1.16
C MET A 27 -13.04 -7.19 -1.23
N LEU A 28 -13.61 -8.38 -1.01
CA LEU A 28 -15.06 -8.60 -1.05
C LEU A 28 -15.72 -8.11 0.26
N ASN A 29 -16.30 -6.91 0.18
CA ASN A 29 -17.41 -6.36 0.97
C ASN A 29 -17.47 -6.70 2.47
N LEU A 30 -16.55 -6.13 3.24
CA LEU A 30 -16.77 -5.77 4.65
C LEU A 30 -16.73 -4.24 4.72
N GLY A 31 -17.49 -3.61 5.63
CA GLY A 31 -17.64 -2.13 5.66
C GLY A 31 -16.30 -1.36 5.61
N PRO A 32 -16.27 -0.09 5.16
CA PRO A 32 -15.07 0.61 4.68
C PRO A 32 -13.85 0.60 5.64
N THR A 33 -14.09 0.58 6.95
CA THR A 33 -13.02 0.46 7.96
C THR A 33 -12.55 -0.97 8.17
N ALA A 34 -13.46 -1.94 8.12
CA ALA A 34 -13.14 -3.37 8.24
C ALA A 34 -12.44 -3.89 6.97
N THR A 35 -12.84 -3.44 5.78
CA THR A 35 -12.11 -3.75 4.53
C THR A 35 -10.72 -3.16 4.54
N MET A 36 -10.54 -1.92 5.00
CA MET A 36 -9.21 -1.29 5.14
C MET A 36 -8.32 -2.09 6.12
N ALA A 37 -8.82 -2.41 7.31
CA ALA A 37 -8.04 -3.14 8.31
C ALA A 37 -7.71 -4.57 7.84
N LEU A 38 -8.70 -5.27 7.26
CA LEU A 38 -8.49 -6.62 6.73
C LEU A 38 -7.50 -6.61 5.56
N SER A 39 -7.61 -5.65 4.65
CA SER A 39 -6.71 -5.56 3.50
C SER A 39 -5.28 -5.18 3.89
N MET A 40 -5.10 -4.34 4.91
CA MET A 40 -3.79 -4.07 5.50
C MET A 40 -3.19 -5.32 6.16
N LEU A 41 -3.98 -6.08 6.92
CA LEU A 41 -3.52 -7.32 7.58
C LEU A 41 -3.16 -8.41 6.57
N VAL A 42 -3.96 -8.57 5.52
CA VAL A 42 -3.70 -9.51 4.43
C VAL A 42 -2.42 -9.10 3.67
N SER A 43 -2.25 -7.80 3.40
CA SER A 43 -1.01 -7.26 2.83
C SER A 43 0.21 -7.53 3.73
N LEU A 44 0.07 -7.40 5.05
CA LEU A 44 1.13 -7.68 6.03
C LEU A 44 1.59 -9.13 5.93
N VAL A 45 0.65 -10.08 5.92
CA VAL A 45 0.95 -11.50 5.79
C VAL A 45 1.69 -11.80 4.48
N PHE A 46 1.28 -11.17 3.38
CA PHE A 46 1.96 -11.34 2.08
C PHE A 46 3.36 -10.76 2.06
N TYR A 47 3.55 -9.52 2.51
CA TYR A 47 4.87 -8.90 2.54
C TYR A 47 5.79 -9.63 3.52
N ALA A 48 5.28 -10.12 4.65
CA ALA A 48 6.06 -10.88 5.62
C ALA A 48 6.52 -12.22 5.05
N ALA A 49 5.64 -12.92 4.33
CA ALA A 49 5.98 -14.20 3.70
C ALA A 49 6.93 -14.06 2.49
N ALA A 50 6.98 -12.89 1.85
CA ALA A 50 7.83 -12.63 0.68
C ALA A 50 9.19 -12.03 1.04
N PHE A 51 9.24 -11.09 1.98
CA PHE A 51 10.40 -10.25 2.26
C PHE A 51 10.83 -10.24 3.74
N GLY A 52 10.09 -10.92 4.62
CA GLY A 52 10.35 -10.97 6.06
C GLY A 52 9.51 -9.96 6.86
N PHE A 53 9.32 -10.27 8.15
CA PHE A 53 8.41 -9.53 9.03
C PHE A 53 8.82 -8.06 9.24
N GLN A 54 10.11 -7.79 9.45
CA GLN A 54 10.62 -6.43 9.66
C GLN A 54 10.39 -5.53 8.44
N PHE A 55 10.61 -6.07 7.23
CA PHE A 55 10.33 -5.36 5.99
C PHE A 55 8.83 -5.09 5.82
N ALA A 56 7.98 -6.09 6.08
CA ALA A 56 6.53 -5.97 5.92
C ALA A 56 5.93 -4.87 6.80
N VAL A 57 6.36 -4.79 8.06
CA VAL A 57 5.90 -3.77 9.00
C VAL A 57 6.35 -2.37 8.54
N GLY A 58 7.63 -2.20 8.21
CA GLY A 58 8.15 -0.92 7.72
C GLY A 58 7.47 -0.48 6.41
N PHE A 59 7.24 -1.41 5.50
CA PHE A 59 6.61 -1.14 4.21
C PHE A 59 5.13 -0.73 4.36
N ILE A 60 4.38 -1.35 5.27
CA ILE A 60 3.00 -0.96 5.55
C ILE A 60 2.93 0.42 6.21
N ILE A 61 3.84 0.72 7.13
CA ILE A 61 3.91 2.05 7.75
C ILE A 61 4.22 3.11 6.69
N LEU A 62 5.15 2.83 5.77
CA LEU A 62 5.47 3.72 4.66
C LEU A 62 4.27 3.94 3.74
N LEU A 63 3.58 2.87 3.31
CA LEU A 63 2.38 2.97 2.49
C LEU A 63 1.26 3.73 3.23
N PHE A 64 1.14 3.54 4.53
CA PHE A 64 0.18 4.25 5.36
C PHE A 64 0.46 5.76 5.40
N LEU A 65 1.71 6.14 5.63
CA LEU A 65 2.15 7.53 5.63
C LEU A 65 2.03 8.17 4.23
N HIS A 66 2.31 7.40 3.17
CA HIS A 66 2.10 7.83 1.79
C HIS A 66 0.63 8.18 1.54
N GLU A 67 -0.31 7.29 1.88
CA GLU A 67 -1.72 7.54 1.62
C GLU A 67 -2.31 8.64 2.53
N LEU A 68 -1.81 8.74 3.76
CA LEU A 68 -2.10 9.89 4.63
C LEU A 68 -1.65 11.21 4.00
N GLY A 69 -0.53 11.23 3.28
CA GLY A 69 -0.07 12.41 2.55
C GLY A 69 -1.07 12.87 1.48
N HIS A 70 -1.63 11.94 0.72
CA HIS A 70 -2.73 12.24 -0.21
C HIS A 70 -3.97 12.75 0.53
N LEU A 71 -4.33 12.14 1.67
CA LEU A 71 -5.47 12.56 2.48
C LEU A 71 -5.29 13.99 3.02
N ILE A 72 -4.11 14.32 3.55
CA ILE A 72 -3.79 15.66 4.04
C ILE A 72 -3.85 16.66 2.88
N ALA A 73 -3.26 16.33 1.73
CA ALA A 73 -3.28 17.21 0.57
C ALA A 73 -4.70 17.48 0.05
N THR A 74 -5.58 16.47 0.02
CA THR A 74 -6.99 16.67 -0.36
C THR A 74 -7.73 17.58 0.62
N ARG A 75 -7.46 17.46 1.93
CA ARG A 75 -8.01 18.35 2.96
C ARG A 75 -7.52 19.79 2.82
N VAL A 76 -6.23 20.00 2.53
CA VAL A 76 -5.64 21.33 2.28
C VAL A 76 -6.25 21.97 1.05
N VAL A 77 -6.54 21.18 0.02
CA VAL A 77 -7.16 21.62 -1.23
C VAL A 77 -8.70 21.77 -1.12
N GLY A 78 -9.29 21.37 0.01
CA GLY A 78 -10.72 21.53 0.29
C GLY A 78 -11.63 20.49 -0.37
N ILE A 79 -11.08 19.36 -0.86
CA ILE A 79 -11.86 18.27 -1.43
C ILE A 79 -12.06 17.18 -0.36
N ALA A 80 -13.32 16.78 -0.15
CA ALA A 80 -13.63 15.64 0.70
C ALA A 80 -13.23 14.33 0.01
N ALA A 81 -12.24 13.63 0.56
CA ALA A 81 -11.86 12.29 0.16
C ALA A 81 -12.46 11.23 1.11
N THR A 82 -12.73 10.06 0.56
CA THR A 82 -13.13 8.85 1.32
C THR A 82 -11.90 8.26 2.00
N GLY A 83 -12.11 7.43 3.03
CA GLY A 83 -11.00 6.78 3.75
C GLY A 83 -10.10 5.94 2.81
N PRO A 84 -8.79 5.86 3.12
CA PRO A 84 -7.83 5.15 2.30
C PRO A 84 -8.14 3.65 2.28
N LEU A 85 -8.18 3.04 1.09
CA LEU A 85 -8.39 1.61 0.91
C LEU A 85 -7.07 0.96 0.50
N PHE A 86 -6.50 0.12 1.36
CA PHE A 86 -5.25 -0.58 1.06
C PHE A 86 -5.54 -1.77 0.16
N VAL A 87 -4.80 -1.93 -0.94
CA VAL A 87 -4.89 -3.05 -1.86
C VAL A 87 -3.55 -3.77 -1.87
N PRO A 88 -3.48 -5.04 -1.42
CA PRO A 88 -2.24 -5.80 -1.47
C PRO A 88 -1.65 -5.79 -2.89
N PHE A 89 -0.34 -5.56 -2.99
CA PHE A 89 0.45 -5.47 -4.23
C PHE A 89 0.24 -4.23 -5.11
N VAL A 90 -0.91 -3.54 -5.03
CA VAL A 90 -1.17 -2.32 -5.83
C VAL A 90 -0.82 -1.05 -5.03
N GLY A 91 -1.02 -1.05 -3.71
CA GLY A 91 -0.71 0.09 -2.84
C GLY A 91 -1.91 0.49 -1.98
N ALA A 92 -2.17 1.78 -1.84
CA ALA A 92 -3.40 2.29 -1.25
C ALA A 92 -4.07 3.25 -2.22
N VAL A 93 -5.40 3.32 -2.15
CA VAL A 93 -6.19 4.16 -3.04
C VAL A 93 -7.18 4.98 -2.21
N ILE A 94 -7.09 6.30 -2.32
CA ILE A 94 -8.12 7.24 -1.88
C ILE A 94 -9.14 7.46 -2.99
N ASN A 95 -10.41 7.38 -2.62
CA ASN A 95 -11.50 7.72 -3.53
C ASN A 95 -11.93 9.18 -3.30
N LEU A 96 -11.71 10.07 -4.27
CA LEU A 96 -12.11 11.47 -4.20
C LEU A 96 -13.61 11.59 -4.48
N ARG A 97 -14.35 12.31 -3.62
CA ARG A 97 -15.80 12.55 -3.84
C ARG A 97 -16.09 13.48 -5.03
N ARG A 98 -15.10 14.26 -5.46
CA ARG A 98 -15.20 15.22 -6.56
C ARG A 98 -13.88 15.23 -7.33
N ALA A 99 -13.97 15.31 -8.66
CA ALA A 99 -12.79 15.53 -9.51
C ALA A 99 -12.14 16.90 -9.22
N PRO A 100 -10.79 16.98 -9.21
CA PRO A 100 -10.09 18.25 -9.06
C PRO A 100 -10.47 19.20 -10.19
N VAL A 101 -10.70 20.47 -9.83
CA VAL A 101 -11.22 21.48 -10.76
C VAL A 101 -10.11 22.05 -11.65
N ASN A 102 -8.86 22.05 -11.14
CA ASN A 102 -7.70 22.64 -11.78
C ASN A 102 -6.49 21.70 -11.68
N ALA A 103 -5.60 21.73 -12.68
CA ALA A 103 -4.36 20.94 -12.71
C ALA A 103 -3.45 21.19 -11.48
N LYS A 104 -3.45 22.42 -10.94
CA LYS A 104 -2.72 22.75 -9.71
C LYS A 104 -3.23 21.98 -8.49
N MET A 105 -4.55 21.77 -8.40
CA MET A 105 -5.16 21.01 -7.30
C MET A 105 -4.78 19.53 -7.40
N GLU A 106 -4.85 18.98 -8.62
CA GLU A 106 -4.45 17.60 -8.90
C GLU A 106 -2.97 17.38 -8.59
N ALA A 107 -2.08 18.28 -9.04
CA ALA A 107 -0.66 18.20 -8.76
C ALA A 107 -0.36 18.26 -7.25
N ASN A 108 -1.01 19.17 -6.51
CA ASN A 108 -0.84 19.25 -5.05
C ASN A 108 -1.28 17.95 -4.35
N ILE A 109 -2.39 17.35 -4.79
CA ILE A 109 -2.87 16.08 -4.25
C ILE A 109 -1.90 14.95 -4.60
N ALA A 110 -1.44 14.88 -5.85
CA ALA A 110 -0.53 13.87 -6.36
C ALA A 110 0.85 13.92 -5.68
N ILE A 111 1.36 15.10 -5.34
CA ILE A 111 2.67 15.26 -4.68
C ILE A 111 2.59 14.93 -3.17
N GLY A 112 1.44 15.12 -2.54
CA GLY A 112 1.26 14.92 -1.09
C GLY A 112 1.68 13.53 -0.61
N GLY A 113 1.32 12.48 -1.36
CA GLY A 113 1.67 11.10 -1.00
C GLY A 113 3.17 10.81 -1.12
N PRO A 114 3.81 11.04 -2.28
CA PRO A 114 5.26 10.90 -2.46
C PRO A 114 6.07 11.73 -1.46
N ALA A 115 5.64 12.94 -1.11
CA ALA A 115 6.34 13.76 -0.12
C ALA A 115 6.32 13.12 1.29
N MET A 116 5.16 12.65 1.76
CA MET A 116 5.07 11.97 3.06
C MET A 116 5.73 10.59 3.04
N GLY A 117 5.63 9.86 1.92
CA GLY A 117 6.30 8.58 1.73
C GLY A 117 7.82 8.72 1.78
N THR A 118 8.39 9.72 1.12
CA THR A 118 9.84 9.99 1.17
C THR A 118 10.30 10.39 2.58
N LEU A 119 9.52 11.21 3.30
CA LEU A 119 9.80 11.52 4.71
C LEU A 119 9.81 10.26 5.59
N SER A 120 8.86 9.36 5.39
CA SER A 120 8.83 8.08 6.13
C SER A 120 10.02 7.18 5.79
N ALA A 121 10.44 7.13 4.52
CA ALA A 121 11.62 6.38 4.09
C ALA A 121 12.91 6.95 4.68
N LEU A 122 13.03 8.29 4.77
CA LEU A 122 14.14 8.95 5.45
C LEU A 122 14.16 8.61 6.94
N GLY A 123 13.00 8.51 7.59
CA GLY A 123 12.89 8.02 8.97
C GLY A 123 13.41 6.59 9.13
N CYS A 124 13.03 5.69 8.23
CA CYS A 124 13.57 4.32 8.22
C CYS A 124 15.09 4.30 7.99
N LEU A 125 15.60 5.17 7.11
CA LEU A 125 17.03 5.28 6.85
C LEU A 125 17.80 5.79 8.07
N ALA A 126 17.28 6.80 8.77
CA ALA A 126 17.86 7.30 10.01
C ALA A 126 17.91 6.21 11.10
N LEU A 127 16.85 5.42 11.25
CA LEU A 127 16.81 4.28 12.17
C LEU A 127 17.76 3.14 11.78
N TYR A 128 18.08 3.01 10.49
CA TYR A 128 19.06 2.01 10.04
C TYR A 128 20.50 2.41 10.36
N PHE A 129 20.81 3.70 10.31
CA PHE A 129 22.14 4.23 10.62
C PHE A 129 22.41 4.44 12.12
N TRP A 130 21.39 4.31 12.96
CA TRP A 130 21.48 4.40 14.41
C TRP A 130 21.58 3.01 15.05
#